data_AF-A0A1D4LLB9-F1
#
_entry.id   AF-A0A1D4LLB9-F1
#
_cell.length_a   1.000
_cell.length_b   1.000
_cell.length_c   1.000
_cell.angle_alpha   90.00
_cell.angle_beta   90.00
_cell.angle_gamma   90.00
#
_symmetry.space_group_name_H-M   'P 1'
#
loop_
_entity.id
_entity.type
_entity.pdbx_description
1 polymer ?
#
loop_
_entity_poly.entity_id
_entity_poly.type
_entity_poly.pdbx_seq_one_letter_code
_entity_poly.pdbx_strand_id
1 'polypeptide(L)'
;MEILKIFLPTLVYVVLLAIQYFLSRTGNKILGLIIPIGLVIGVGYLYVTDKIGLGLVPTIILTCIGLIFLYGQWDSAQKDKAAK
;
A
#
# COMPACT_ATOMS: atom_id res chain seq x y z
N MET A 1 -10.38 -24.77 -8.18
CA MET A 1 -9.34 -24.50 -7.15
C MET A 1 -8.16 -23.66 -7.68
N GLU A 2 -7.90 -23.59 -8.99
CA GLU A 2 -6.87 -22.68 -9.54
C GLU A 2 -7.33 -21.23 -9.69
N ILE A 3 -8.58 -21.01 -10.10
CA ILE A 3 -9.19 -19.69 -10.22
C ILE A 3 -9.04 -18.89 -8.92
N LEU A 4 -9.29 -19.51 -7.77
CA LEU A 4 -9.16 -18.85 -6.47
C LEU A 4 -7.72 -18.37 -6.21
N LYS A 5 -6.69 -19.14 -6.61
CA LYS A 5 -5.29 -18.76 -6.43
C LYS A 5 -4.88 -17.58 -7.30
N ILE A 6 -5.49 -17.44 -8.48
CA ILE A 6 -5.25 -16.32 -9.40
C ILE A 6 -5.88 -15.04 -8.86
N PHE A 7 -7.10 -15.10 -8.33
CA PHE A 7 -7.83 -13.91 -7.87
C PHE A 7 -7.52 -13.49 -6.42
N LEU A 8 -7.03 -14.41 -5.58
CA LEU A 8 -6.76 -14.10 -4.17
C LEU A 8 -5.79 -12.93 -3.97
N PRO A 9 -4.65 -12.83 -4.69
CA PRO A 9 -3.75 -11.68 -4.57
C PRO A 9 -4.43 -10.35 -4.96
N THR A 10 -5.23 -10.37 -6.03
CA THR A 10 -5.99 -9.20 -6.47
C THR A 10 -7.01 -8.77 -5.42
N LEU A 11 -7.74 -9.71 -4.83
CA LEU A 11 -8.72 -9.43 -3.78
C LEU A 11 -8.05 -8.82 -2.55
N VAL A 12 -6.91 -9.38 -2.12
CA VAL A 12 -6.11 -8.85 -1.00
C VAL A 12 -5.66 -7.42 -1.31
N TYR A 13 -5.18 -7.16 -2.53
CA TYR A 13 -4.76 -5.83 -2.94
C TYR A 13 -5.91 -4.81 -2.91
N VAL A 14 -7.09 -5.18 -3.42
CA VAL A 14 -8.29 -4.33 -3.37
C VAL A 14 -8.70 -4.01 -1.94
N VAL A 15 -8.69 -5.00 -1.04
CA VAL A 15 -9.02 -4.80 0.38
C VAL A 15 -8.01 -3.86 1.05
N LEU A 16 -6.72 -4.02 0.77
CA LEU A 16 -5.68 -3.13 1.32
C LEU A 16 -5.86 -1.68 0.85
N LEU A 17 -6.18 -1.48 -0.43
CA LEU A 17 -6.49 -0.14 -0.95
C LEU A 17 -7.74 0.46 -0.32
N ALA A 18 -8.80 -0.33 -0.14
CA ALA A 18 -10.01 0.11 0.52
C ALA A 18 -9.72 0.54 1.97
N ILE A 19 -9.01 -0.30 2.74
CA ILE A 19 -8.59 0.03 4.11
C ILE A 19 -7.77 1.32 4.11
N GLN A 20 -6.80 1.46 3.21
CA GLN A 20 -5.99 2.68 3.12
C GLN A 20 -6.84 3.92 2.86
N TYR A 21 -7.78 3.85 1.92
CA TYR A 21 -8.66 4.96 1.59
C TYR A 21 -9.57 5.33 2.78
N PHE A 22 -10.17 4.35 3.46
CA PHE A 22 -11.01 4.58 4.64
C PHE A 22 -10.21 5.20 5.79
N LEU A 23 -9.02 4.66 6.09
CA LEU A 23 -8.13 5.22 7.12
C LEU A 23 -7.73 6.65 6.79
N SER A 24 -7.46 6.93 5.52
CA SER A 24 -7.14 8.27 5.04
C SER A 24 -8.31 9.23 5.22
N ARG A 25 -9.54 8.81 4.92
CA ARG A 25 -10.75 9.66 5.02
C ARG A 25 -11.08 10.12 6.44
N THR A 26 -10.54 9.50 7.48
CA THR A 26 -10.74 9.94 8.88
C THR A 26 -10.22 11.38 9.11
N GLY A 27 -9.26 11.84 8.30
CA GLY A 27 -8.56 13.12 8.48
C GLY A 27 -7.48 13.08 9.57
N ASN A 28 -7.31 11.94 10.24
CA ASN A 28 -6.18 11.72 11.12
C ASN A 28 -4.98 11.27 10.29
N LYS A 29 -3.96 12.14 10.21
CA LYS A 29 -2.71 11.88 9.46
C LYS A 29 -2.02 10.60 9.90
N ILE A 30 -2.13 10.24 11.18
CA ILE A 30 -1.50 9.03 11.75
C ILE A 30 -2.17 7.76 11.20
N LEU A 31 -3.50 7.75 11.08
CA LEU A 31 -4.23 6.59 10.57
C LEU A 31 -3.94 6.34 9.08
N GLY A 32 -3.81 7.40 8.28
CA GLY A 32 -3.44 7.29 6.86
C GLY A 32 -2.01 6.80 6.62
N LEU A 33 -1.14 6.82 7.64
CA LEU A 33 0.25 6.33 7.57
C LEU A 33 0.40 4.84 7.86
N ILE A 34 -0.63 4.16 8.38
CA ILE A 34 -0.57 2.75 8.77
C ILE A 34 -0.16 1.86 7.59
N ILE A 35 -0.82 2.00 6.43
CA ILE A 35 -0.51 1.17 5.25
C ILE A 35 0.84 1.54 4.61
N PRO A 36 1.23 2.82 4.47
CA PRO A 36 2.58 3.20 4.04
C PRO A 36 3.68 2.58 4.91
N ILE A 37 3.54 2.61 6.23
CA ILE A 37 4.50 1.98 7.15
C ILE A 37 4.52 0.46 6.95
N GLY A 38 3.34 -0.15 6.86
CA GLY A 38 3.21 -1.59 6.58
C GLY A 38 3.89 -2.00 5.27
N LEU A 39 3.81 -1.18 4.22
CA LEU A 39 4.49 -1.41 2.95
C LEU A 39 6.02 -1.43 3.12
N VAL A 40 6.59 -0.44 3.82
CA VAL A 40 8.05 -0.38 4.04
C VAL A 40 8.53 -1.58 4.87
N ILE A 41 7.82 -1.93 5.95
CA ILE A 41 8.16 -3.09 6.78
C ILE A 41 8.05 -4.38 5.97
N GLY A 42 6.96 -4.55 5.21
CA GLY A 42 6.73 -5.73 4.38
C GLY A 42 7.80 -5.91 3.31
N VAL A 43 8.13 -4.85 2.57
CA VAL A 43 9.21 -4.87 1.58
C VAL A 43 10.56 -5.16 2.24
N GLY A 44 10.88 -4.52 3.37
CA GLY A 44 12.11 -4.77 4.10
C GLY A 44 12.24 -6.23 4.55
N TYR A 45 11.17 -6.81 5.08
CA TYR A 45 11.13 -8.22 5.46
C TYR A 45 11.35 -9.15 4.24
N LEU A 46 10.66 -8.89 3.12
CA LEU A 46 10.82 -9.71 1.91
C LEU A 46 12.20 -9.57 1.28
N TYR A 47 12.84 -8.41 1.39
CA TYR A 47 14.19 -8.17 0.93
C TYR A 47 15.22 -8.94 1.76
N VAL A 48 15.15 -8.83 3.10
CA VAL A 48 16.06 -9.52 4.02
C VAL A 48 15.91 -11.04 3.97
N THR A 49 14.71 -11.54 3.66
CA THR A 49 14.45 -12.99 3.49
C THR A 49 14.70 -13.51 2.08
N ASP A 50 15.27 -12.68 1.20
CA ASP A 50 15.57 -12.99 -0.20
C ASP A 50 14.35 -13.47 -1.03
N LYS A 51 13.14 -13.13 -0.58
CA LYS A 51 11.88 -13.48 -1.25
C LYS A 51 11.50 -12.50 -2.36
N ILE A 52 12.12 -11.33 -2.38
CA ILE A 52 11.87 -10.29 -3.39
C ILE A 52 12.58 -10.60 -4.71
N GLY A 53 13.73 -11.29 -4.69
CA GLY A 53 14.48 -11.66 -5.90
C GLY A 53 15.01 -10.47 -6.72
N LEU A 54 14.97 -9.26 -6.16
CA LEU A 54 15.46 -8.01 -6.76
C LEU A 54 16.64 -7.47 -5.93
N GLY A 55 17.57 -6.80 -6.60
CA GLY A 55 18.65 -6.06 -5.93
C GLY A 55 18.13 -4.88 -5.09
N LEU A 56 19.02 -4.28 -4.30
CA LEU A 56 18.68 -3.17 -3.39
C LEU A 56 18.07 -1.97 -4.14
N VAL A 57 18.73 -1.53 -5.22
CA VAL A 57 18.31 -0.36 -6.01
C VAL A 57 16.90 -0.52 -6.61
N PRO A 58 16.58 -1.60 -7.37
CA PRO A 58 15.23 -1.77 -7.90
C PRO A 58 14.17 -1.93 -6.80
N THR A 59 14.52 -2.55 -5.67
CA THR A 59 13.61 -2.66 -4.51
C THR A 59 13.25 -1.30 -3.94
N ILE A 60 14.23 -0.40 -3.78
CA ILE A 60 14.01 0.97 -3.31
C ILE A 60 13.13 1.75 -4.29
N ILE A 61 13.40 1.65 -5.59
CA ILE A 61 12.60 2.35 -6.62
C ILE A 61 11.14 1.90 -6.56
N LEU A 62 10.87 0.59 -6.52
CA LEU A 62 9.51 0.06 -6.42
C LEU A 62 8.81 0.49 -5.12
N THR A 63 9.54 0.54 -4.02
CA THR A 63 9.02 1.04 -2.73
C THR A 63 8.60 2.50 -2.84
N CYS A 64 9.45 3.35 -3.43
CA CYS A 64 9.14 4.76 -3.65
C CYS A 64 7.90 4.94 -4.54
N ILE A 65 7.77 4.18 -5.63
CA ILE A 65 6.58 4.20 -6.48
C ILE A 65 5.33 3.81 -5.68
N GLY A 66 5.40 2.74 -4.89
CA GLY A 66 4.30 2.31 -4.03
C GLY A 66 3.90 3.37 -3.00
N LEU A 67 4.86 4.04 -2.38
CA LEU A 67 4.60 5.13 -1.42
C LEU A 67 3.96 6.35 -2.08
N ILE A 68 4.41 6.76 -3.27
CA ILE A 68 3.81 7.86 -4.02
C ILE A 68 2.35 7.52 -4.37
N PHE A 69 2.07 6.28 -4.78
CA PHE A 69 0.72 5.83 -5.05
C PHE A 69 -0.18 5.90 -3.80
N LEU A 70 0.30 5.40 -2.66
CA LEU A 70 -0.44 5.47 -1.39
C LEU A 70 -0.67 6.91 -0.93
N TYR A 71 0.29 7.81 -1.16
CA TYR A 71 0.13 9.23 -0.89
C TYR A 71 -0.94 9.86 -1.79
N GLY A 72 -0.96 9.54 -3.08
CA GLY A 72 -2.01 9.98 -4.00
C GLY A 72 -3.41 9.57 -3.53
N GLN A 73 -3.56 8.32 -3.07
CA GLN A 73 -4.83 7.84 -2.49
C GLN A 73 -5.24 8.61 -1.23
N TRP A 74 -4.27 8.93 -0.38
CA TRP A 74 -4.52 9.73 0.82
C TRP A 74 -4.97 11.16 0.48
N ASP A 75 -4.27 11.82 -0.46
CA ASP A 75 -4.61 13.17 -0.92
C ASP A 75 -6.01 13.23 -1.54
N SER A 76 -6.33 12.27 -2.41
CA SER A 76 -7.69 12.12 -2.97
C SER A 76 -8.74 11.94 -1.87
N ALA A 77 -8.48 11.10 -0.88
CA ALA A 77 -9.41 10.88 0.24
C ALA A 77 -9.62 12.15 1.10
N GLN A 78 -8.58 12.98 1.29
CA GLN A 78 -8.73 14.26 2.00
C GLN A 78 -9.56 15.27 1.20
N LYS A 79 -9.32 15.36 -0.12
CA LYS A 79 -10.08 16.24 -1.02
C LYS A 79 -11.56 15.87 -1.04
N ASP A 80 -11.86 14.57 -1.13
CA ASP A 80 -13.24 14.05 -1.08
C ASP A 80 -13.94 14.31 0.26
N LYS A 81 -13.18 14.35 1.36
CA LYS A 81 -13.71 14.75 2.67
C LYS A 81 -14.01 16.25 2.70
N ALA A 82 -13.10 17.08 2.20
CA ALA A 82 -13.25 18.54 2.22
C ALA A 82 -14.37 19.04 1.29
N ALA A 83 -14.72 18.28 0.25
CA ALA A 83 -15.82 18.58 -0.66
C ALA A 83 -17.22 18.22 -0.11
N LYS A 84 -17.31 17.59 1.07
CA LYS A 84 -18.54 17.23 1.78
C LYS A 84 -18.73 18.06 3.04
#